data_AF-A0A920S8R6-F1
#
_entry.id   AF-A0A920S8R6-F1
#
_cell.length_a   1.000
_cell.length_b   1.000
_cell.length_c   1.000
_cell.angle_alpha   90.00
_cell.angle_beta   90.00
_cell.angle_gamma   90.00
#
_symmetry.space_group_name_H-M   'P 1'
#
loop_
_entity.id
_entity.type
_entity.pdbx_description
1 polymer ?
#
loop_
_entity_poly.entity_id
_entity_poly.type
_entity_poly.pdbx_seq_one_letter_code
_entity_poly.pdbx_strand_id
1 'polypeptide(L)' 'MNIVCGWNIDEFEMLGVNLPDHENRYDQGQEWIDVISKVWTEDEPFDYEGNFYQVRKTEIYPKTIRRFQTDDRGRR' A
#
# COMPACT_ATOMS: atom_id res chain seq x y z
N MET A 1 11.90 -1.05 -0.49
CA MET A 1 10.93 -1.71 0.40
C MET A 1 10.53 -3.03 -0.25
N ASN A 2 10.54 -4.15 0.48
CA ASN A 2 10.03 -5.43 -0.02
C ASN A 2 8.68 -5.66 0.66
N ILE A 3 7.64 -5.85 -0.15
CA ILE A 3 6.25 -5.97 0.32
C ILE A 3 5.82 -7.40 0.04
N VAL A 4 5.38 -8.09 1.08
CA VAL A 4 4.87 -9.47 0.99
C VAL A 4 3.50 -9.53 1.63
N CYS A 5 2.52 -10.11 0.93
CA CYS A 5 1.12 -10.10 1.34
C CYS A 5 0.75 -11.30 2.23
N GLY A 6 1.64 -11.72 3.14
CA GLY A 6 1.40 -12.73 4.17
C GLY A 6 0.98 -14.12 3.65
N TRP A 7 1.84 -15.13 3.79
CA TRP A 7 1.55 -16.51 3.34
C TRP A 7 1.46 -17.53 4.49
N ASN A 8 2.04 -17.24 5.65
CA ASN A 8 2.15 -18.16 6.77
C ASN A 8 0.99 -17.98 7.78
N ILE A 9 -0.13 -18.68 7.54
CA ILE A 9 -1.38 -18.48 8.29
C ILE A 9 -1.20 -18.71 9.81
N ASP A 10 -0.45 -19.73 10.20
CA ASP A 10 -0.22 -20.10 11.61
C ASP A 10 0.38 -18.92 12.42
N GLU A 11 1.31 -18.17 11.83
CA GLU A 11 1.93 -17.02 12.49
C GLU A 11 0.94 -15.85 12.70
N PHE A 12 0.02 -15.65 11.76
CA PHE A 12 -1.01 -14.62 11.90
C PHE A 12 -2.08 -15.03 12.92
N GLU A 13 -2.47 -16.30 12.94
CA GLU A 13 -3.42 -16.83 13.95
C GLU A 13 -2.85 -16.72 15.37
N MET A 14 -1.56 -17.00 15.55
CA MET A 14 -0.88 -16.82 16.85
C MET A 14 -0.92 -15.36 17.34
N LEU A 15 -0.96 -14.40 16.42
CA LEU A 15 -1.08 -12.97 16.73
C LEU A 15 -2.53 -12.48 16.74
N GLY A 16 -3.50 -13.37 16.60
CA GLY A 16 -4.94 -13.05 16.59
C GLY A 16 -5.39 -12.28 15.34
N VAL A 17 -4.60 -12.33 14.27
CA VAL A 17 -4.91 -11.68 13.00
C VAL A 17 -5.56 -12.67 12.07
N ASN A 18 -6.83 -12.45 11.75
CA ASN A 18 -7.52 -13.23 10.73
C ASN A 18 -7.10 -12.71 9.35
N LEU A 19 -6.41 -13.55 8.59
CA LEU A 19 -5.99 -13.20 7.24
C LEU A 19 -7.21 -13.21 6.29
N PRO A 20 -7.38 -12.19 5.44
CA PRO A 20 -8.36 -12.22 4.36
C PRO A 20 -8.10 -13.40 3.40
N ASP A 21 -9.09 -13.72 2.55
CA ASP A 21 -8.89 -14.64 1.42
C ASP A 21 -7.71 -14.21 0.53
N HIS A 22 -7.06 -15.17 -0.11
CA HIS A 22 -5.82 -14.94 -0.88
C HIS A 22 -5.93 -13.80 -1.91
N GLU A 23 -7.05 -13.67 -2.61
CA GLU A 23 -7.28 -12.57 -3.57
C GLU A 23 -7.34 -11.21 -2.86
N ASN A 24 -8.10 -11.11 -1.77
CA ASN A 24 -8.21 -9.88 -0.98
C ASN A 24 -6.87 -9.41 -0.40
N ARG A 25 -5.91 -10.32 -0.14
CA ARG A 25 -4.56 -9.94 0.34
C ARG A 25 -3.76 -9.19 -0.71
N TYR A 26 -3.81 -9.62 -1.97
CA TYR A 26 -3.11 -8.94 -3.06
C TYR A 26 -3.78 -7.60 -3.38
N ASP A 27 -5.11 -7.54 -3.35
CA ASP A 27 -5.85 -6.30 -3.54
C ASP A 27 -5.53 -5.29 -2.43
N GLN A 28 -5.51 -5.73 -1.17
CA GLN A 28 -5.09 -4.89 -0.05
C GLN A 28 -3.63 -4.45 -0.17
N GLY A 29 -2.74 -5.33 -0.61
CA GLY A 29 -1.34 -5.01 -0.84
C GLY A 29 -1.15 -3.96 -1.94
N GLN A 30 -1.90 -4.07 -3.03
CA GLN A 30 -1.89 -3.10 -4.12
C GLN A 30 -2.43 -1.74 -3.65
N GLU A 31 -3.56 -1.74 -2.94
CA GLU A 31 -4.15 -0.52 -2.41
C GLU A 31 -3.17 0.22 -1.47
N TRP A 32 -2.45 -0.53 -0.65
CA TRP A 32 -1.41 0.01 0.23
C TRP A 32 -0.25 0.65 -0.56
N ILE A 33 0.23 -0.02 -1.63
CA ILE A 33 1.27 0.52 -2.51
C ILE A 33 0.82 1.83 -3.15
N ASP A 34 -0.44 1.92 -3.56
CA ASP A 34 -0.98 3.11 -4.22
C ASP A 34 -1.01 4.31 -3.27
N VAL A 35 -1.48 4.11 -2.02
CA VAL A 35 -1.51 5.15 -0.98
C VAL A 35 -0.10 5.63 -0.66
N ILE A 36 0.84 4.71 -0.45
CA ILE A 36 2.23 5.04 -0.12
C ILE A 36 2.95 5.73 -1.29
N SER A 37 2.70 5.28 -2.52
CA SER A 37 3.28 5.91 -3.71
C SER A 37 2.78 7.35 -3.82
N LYS A 38 1.46 7.59 -3.71
CA LYS A 38 0.88 8.94 -3.68
C LYS A 38 1.48 9.81 -2.58
N VAL A 39 1.61 9.30 -1.36
CA VAL A 39 2.09 10.11 -0.23
C VAL A 39 3.53 10.60 -0.40
N TRP A 40 4.34 9.83 -1.10
CA TRP A 40 5.72 10.20 -1.44
C TRP A 40 5.83 11.06 -2.70
N THR A 41 4.89 10.96 -3.64
CA THR A 41 5.00 11.66 -4.93
C THR A 41 4.11 12.87 -5.07
N GLU A 42 2.98 12.98 -4.39
CA GLU A 42 2.09 14.14 -4.50
C GLU A 42 2.72 15.35 -3.78
N ASP A 43 2.66 16.51 -4.43
CA ASP A 43 3.19 17.76 -3.89
C ASP A 43 2.19 18.43 -2.93
N GLU A 44 0.89 18.15 -3.10
CA GLU A 44 -0.22 18.64 -2.28
C GLU A 44 -0.88 17.52 -1.45
N PRO A 45 -1.58 17.84 -0.34
CA PRO A 45 -2.37 16.85 0.40
C PRO A 45 -3.45 16.19 -0.46
N PHE A 46 -3.66 14.89 -0.28
CA PHE A 46 -4.69 14.14 -1.01
C PHE A 46 -5.62 13.35 -0.10
N ASP A 47 -6.77 12.99 -0.67
CA ASP A 47 -7.70 12.00 -0.11
C ASP A 47 -7.56 10.68 -0.90
N TYR A 48 -7.76 9.56 -0.21
CA TYR A 48 -7.87 8.23 -0.80
C TYR A 48 -9.05 7.52 -0.14
N GLU A 49 -9.95 6.95 -0.95
CA GLU A 49 -11.16 6.28 -0.46
C GLU A 49 -11.24 4.93 -1.18
N GLY A 50 -10.48 3.95 -0.68
CA GLY A 50 -10.43 2.59 -1.22
C GLY A 50 -11.26 1.60 -0.41
N ASN A 51 -11.11 0.31 -0.73
CA ASN A 51 -11.83 -0.77 -0.04
C ASN A 51 -11.19 -1.11 1.31
N PHE A 52 -9.88 -0.94 1.42
CA PHE A 52 -9.10 -1.32 2.61
C PHE A 52 -8.58 -0.12 3.40
N TYR A 53 -8.36 1.02 2.75
CA TYR A 53 -7.79 2.23 3.32
C TYR A 53 -8.58 3.46 2.92
N GLN A 54 -8.85 4.30 3.91
CA GLN A 54 -9.39 5.64 3.70
C GLN A 54 -8.51 6.65 4.42
N VAL A 55 -7.98 7.63 3.69
CA VAL A 55 -7.16 8.70 4.25
C VAL A 55 -7.63 10.04 3.73
N ARG A 56 -7.49 11.09 4.55
CA ARG A 56 -7.98 12.43 4.23
C ARG A 56 -6.90 13.47 4.49
N LYS A 57 -6.76 14.43 3.57
CA LYS A 57 -5.76 15.52 3.59
C LYS A 57 -4.38 15.02 3.99
N THR A 58 -3.98 13.88 3.42
CA THR A 58 -2.78 13.17 3.82
C THR A 58 -1.57 13.72 3.10
N GLU A 59 -0.54 14.02 3.87
CA GLU A 59 0.76 14.50 3.42
C GLU A 59 1.85 13.97 4.36
N ILE A 60 3.07 13.78 3.85
CA ILE A 60 4.24 13.46 4.69
C ILE A 60 5.41 14.34 4.28
N TYR A 61 6.15 14.78 5.30
CA TYR A 61 7.43 15.46 5.13
C TYR A 61 8.49 14.87 6.08
N PRO A 62 9.76 14.82 5.67
CA PRO A 62 10.26 15.17 4.34
C PRO A 62 9.82 14.14 3.28
N LYS A 63 9.67 14.58 2.03
CA LYS A 63 9.49 13.67 0.90
C LYS A 63 10.77 12.85 0.69
N THR A 64 10.65 11.71 0.02
CA THR A 64 11.80 10.85 -0.24
C THR A 64 12.84 11.58 -1.09
N ILE A 65 14.13 11.36 -0.81
CA ILE A 65 15.26 12.07 -1.46
C ILE A 65 15.27 11.85 -2.99
N ARG A 66 14.70 10.72 -3.45
CA ARG A 66 14.40 10.45 -4.87
C ARG A 66 12.89 10.31 -5.04
N ARG A 67 12.34 10.93 -6.08
CA ARG A 67 10.96 10.66 -6.52
C ARG A 67 10.90 9.20 -6.97
N PHE A 68 9.93 8.46 -6.45
CA PHE A 68 9.66 7.10 -6.92
C PHE A 68 9.40 7.16 -8.42
N GLN A 69 10.20 6.45 -9.21
CA GLN A 69 9.91 6.20 -10.61
C GLN A 69 9.13 4.88 -10.65
N THR A 70 7.82 4.96 -10.84
CA THR A 70 7.09 3.80 -11.32
C THR A 70 7.58 3.51 -12.72
N ASP A 71 8.10 2.32 -12.91
CA ASP A 71 8.48 1.82 -14.20
C ASP A 71 7.21 1.65 -15.05
N ASP A 72 6.90 2.62 -15.90
CA ASP A 72 5.82 2.55 -16.90
C ASP A 72 6.14 1.55 -18.03
N ARG A 73 6.98 0.53 -17.81
CA ARG A 73 7.07 -0.63 -18.71
C ARG A 73 5.74 -1.37 -18.65
N GLY A 74 4.88 -0.94 -19.57
CA GLY A 74 3.50 -1.35 -19.69
C GLY A 74 3.32 -2.86 -19.57
N ARG A 75 2.22 -3.21 -18.88
CA ARG A 75 1.42 -4.41 -19.11
C ARG A 75 1.78 -5.09 -20.43
N ARG A 76 2.52 -6.18 -20.35
CA ARG A 76 2.49 -7.27 -21.32
C ARG A 76 2.09 -8.52 -20.58
#